data_AF-A0A920A7Y2-F1
#
_entry.id   AF-A0A920A7Y2-F1
#
_cell.length_a   1.000
_cell.length_b   1.000
_cell.length_c   1.000
_cell.angle_alpha   90.00
_cell.angle_beta   90.00
_cell.angle_gamma   90.00
#
_symmetry.space_group_name_H-M   'P 1'
#
loop_
_entity.id
_entity.type
_entity.pdbx_description
1 polymer ?
#
loop_
_entity_poly.entity_id
_entity_poly.type
_entity_poly.pdbx_seq_one_letter_code
_entity_poly.pdbx_strand_id
1 'polypeptide(L)'
;MVSLVSGIVLVLKEKPYFMSDEFTLVDCYMSAILYRLPYLGVTTPNSKSFESLRKYQEKLFSRPSFDLSLTDAERDLKYSFN
;
A
#
# COMPACT_ATOMS: atom_id res chain seq x y z
N MET A 1 -5.38 -4.49 15.09
CA MET A 1 -4.53 -4.38 13.88
C MET A 1 -5.09 -3.39 12.85
N VAL A 2 -6.40 -3.37 12.56
CA VAL A 2 -7.03 -2.37 11.65
C VAL A 2 -6.82 -0.91 12.10
N SER A 3 -6.69 -0.66 13.42
CA SER A 3 -6.45 0.66 13.99
C SER A 3 -5.15 1.33 13.54
N LEU A 4 -4.09 0.55 13.26
CA LEU A 4 -2.80 1.09 12.80
C LEU A 4 -2.90 1.65 11.38
N VAL A 5 -3.65 0.96 10.51
CA VAL A 5 -3.84 1.36 9.11
C VAL A 5 -4.71 2.63 9.01
N SER A 6 -5.60 2.85 9.99
CA SER A 6 -6.45 4.04 10.06
C SER A 6 -5.66 5.34 10.22
N GLY A 7 -4.48 5.32 10.87
CA GLY A 7 -3.64 6.52 10.99
C GLY A 7 -3.06 6.95 9.65
N ILE A 8 -2.65 5.98 8.82
CA ILE A 8 -2.10 6.22 7.48
C ILE A 8 -3.13 6.91 6.57
N VAL A 9 -4.40 6.50 6.68
CA VAL A 9 -5.50 7.10 5.92
C VAL A 9 -5.60 8.61 6.12
N LEU A 10 -5.38 9.10 7.35
CA LEU A 10 -5.44 10.53 7.67
C LEU A 10 -4.32 11.30 6.98
N VAL A 11 -3.09 10.78 7.04
CA VAL A 11 -1.92 11.37 6.36
C VAL A 11 -2.16 11.46 4.85
N LEU A 12 -2.68 10.39 4.25
CA LEU A 12 -2.94 10.31 2.80
C LEU A 12 -4.14 11.15 2.32
N LYS A 13 -4.91 11.74 3.24
CA LYS A 13 -5.92 12.76 2.88
C LYS A 13 -5.31 14.14 2.70
N GLU A 14 -4.20 14.41 3.36
CA GLU A 14 -3.52 15.71 3.29
C GLU A 14 -2.41 15.73 2.23
N LYS A 15 -1.71 14.60 2.07
CA LYS A 15 -0.55 14.49 1.19
C LYS A 15 -0.69 13.34 0.18
N PRO A 16 -0.25 13.53 -1.08
CA PRO A 16 -0.37 12.52 -2.13
C PRO A 16 0.61 11.34 -1.99
N TYR A 17 1.67 11.52 -1.20
CA TYR A 17 2.66 10.53 -0.80
C TYR A 17 2.81 10.56 0.73
N PHE A 18 3.47 9.57 1.32
CA PHE A 18 3.51 9.44 2.78
C PHE A 18 4.23 10.64 3.41
N MET A 19 3.47 11.54 4.04
CA MET A 19 3.94 12.79 4.65
C MET A 19 4.69 13.75 3.71
N SER A 20 4.52 13.62 2.39
CA SER A 20 5.26 14.38 1.37
C SER A 20 4.39 14.69 0.14
N ASP A 21 4.71 15.79 -0.55
CA ASP A 21 4.10 16.13 -1.85
C ASP A 21 4.77 15.38 -3.01
N GLU A 22 5.97 14.85 -2.78
CA GLU A 22 6.77 14.08 -3.75
C GLU A 22 7.02 12.65 -3.27
N PHE A 23 7.27 11.75 -4.22
CA PHE A 23 7.60 10.34 -3.93
C PHE A 23 9.00 10.24 -3.33
N THR A 24 9.12 9.52 -2.22
CA THR A 24 10.35 9.40 -1.44
C THR A 24 10.68 7.93 -1.14
N LEU A 25 11.83 7.70 -0.51
CA LEU A 25 12.21 6.38 -0.02
C LEU A 25 11.20 5.80 0.99
N VAL A 26 10.50 6.65 1.74
CA VAL A 26 9.47 6.20 2.70
C VAL A 26 8.34 5.50 1.97
N ASP A 27 7.95 5.99 0.79
CA ASP A 27 6.93 5.36 -0.04
C ASP A 27 7.36 3.98 -0.55
N CYS A 28 8.66 3.79 -0.84
CA CYS A 28 9.22 2.47 -1.16
C CYS A 28 9.04 1.49 0.01
N TYR A 29 9.38 1.89 1.24
CA TYR A 29 9.15 1.05 2.43
C TYR A 29 7.67 0.76 2.64
N MET A 30 6.81 1.77 2.47
CA MET A 30 5.36 1.61 2.59
C MET A 30 4.83 0.62 1.55
N SER A 31 5.32 0.64 0.31
CA SER A 31 4.89 -0.29 -0.73
C SER A 31 5.12 -1.75 -0.33
N ALA A 32 6.30 -2.06 0.24
CA ALA A 32 6.64 -3.40 0.70
C ALA A 32 5.70 -3.86 1.85
N ILE A 33 5.44 -3.00 2.82
CA ILE A 33 4.55 -3.32 3.95
C ILE A 33 3.11 -3.51 3.48
N LEU A 34 2.59 -2.56 2.69
CA LEU A 34 1.21 -2.55 2.23
C LEU A 34 0.89 -3.75 1.33
N TYR A 35 1.86 -4.22 0.53
CA TYR A 35 1.70 -5.39 -0.33
C TYR A 35 1.54 -6.69 0.48
N ARG A 36 2.14 -6.76 1.67
CA ARG A 36 2.10 -7.95 2.54
C ARG A 36 0.96 -7.95 3.56
N LEU A 37 0.20 -6.86 3.69
CA LEU A 37 -0.89 -6.77 4.67
C LEU A 37 -1.86 -7.97 4.65
N PRO A 38 -2.32 -8.47 3.48
CA PRO A 38 -3.24 -9.61 3.47
C PRO A 38 -2.60 -10.90 4.00
N TYR A 39 -1.30 -11.12 3.72
CA TYR A 39 -0.54 -12.24 4.27
C TYR A 39 -0.38 -12.14 5.81
N LEU A 40 -0.35 -10.92 6.33
CA LEU A 40 -0.34 -10.65 7.78
C LEU A 40 -1.74 -10.73 8.42
N GLY A 41 -2.76 -11.19 7.68
CA GLY A 41 -4.15 -11.28 8.16
C GLY A 41 -4.85 -9.93 8.29
N VAL A 42 -4.34 -8.88 7.61
CA VAL A 42 -4.93 -7.54 7.62
C VAL A 42 -5.59 -7.28 6.27
N THR A 43 -6.91 -7.19 6.28
CA THR A 43 -7.69 -6.79 5.11
C THR A 43 -7.98 -5.29 5.16
N THR A 44 -7.85 -4.63 4.01
CA THR A 44 -8.23 -3.21 3.88
C THR A 44 -9.73 -3.14 3.62
N PRO A 45 -10.54 -2.51 4.50
CA PRO A 45 -11.98 -2.46 4.30
C PRO A 45 -12.35 -1.75 3.00
N ASN A 46 -13.35 -2.28 2.28
CA ASN A 46 -13.90 -1.63 1.09
C ASN A 46 -14.91 -0.53 1.47
N SER A 47 -14.49 0.40 2.32
CA SER A 47 -15.30 1.56 2.72
C SER A 47 -14.71 2.86 2.14
N LYS A 48 -15.54 3.92 2.08
CA LYS A 48 -15.13 5.25 1.62
C LYS A 48 -13.96 5.82 2.42
N SER A 49 -13.90 5.52 3.73
CA SER A 49 -12.83 6.01 4.60
C SER A 49 -11.44 5.53 4.16
N PHE A 50 -11.33 4.35 3.54
CA PHE A 50 -10.04 3.78 3.09
C PHE A 50 -9.75 4.02 1.61
N GLU A 51 -10.53 4.87 0.93
CA GLU A 51 -10.34 5.14 -0.50
C GLU A 51 -8.97 5.78 -0.79
N SER A 52 -8.51 6.72 0.04
CA SER A 52 -7.20 7.35 -0.10
C SER A 52 -6.07 6.32 -0.01
N LEU A 53 -6.18 5.36 0.90
CA LEU A 53 -5.21 4.28 1.03
C LEU A 53 -5.21 3.36 -0.19
N ARG A 54 -6.38 2.96 -0.70
CA ARG A 54 -6.45 2.11 -1.90
C ARG A 54 -5.85 2.80 -3.12
N LYS A 55 -6.19 4.07 -3.35
CA LYS A 55 -5.60 4.89 -4.43
C LYS A 55 -4.08 5.01 -4.29
N TYR A 56 -3.59 5.14 -3.05
CA TYR A 56 -2.17 5.16 -2.77
C TYR A 56 -1.50 3.81 -3.06
N GLN A 57 -2.09 2.70 -2.63
CA GLN A 57 -1.63 1.34 -2.96
C GLN A 57 -1.57 1.13 -4.49
N GLU A 58 -2.62 1.49 -5.21
CA GLU A 58 -2.66 1.42 -6.68
C GLU A 58 -1.53 2.25 -7.32
N LYS A 59 -1.30 3.47 -6.84
CA LYS A 59 -0.20 4.33 -7.31
C LYS A 59 1.19 3.71 -7.05
N LEU A 60 1.37 3.05 -5.91
CA LEU A 60 2.64 2.38 -5.59
C LEU A 60 2.85 1.13 -6.47
N PHE A 61 1.84 0.26 -6.55
CA PHE A 61 1.95 -1.05 -7.18
C PHE A 61 1.89 -1.00 -8.72
N SER A 62 1.40 0.09 -9.30
CA SER A 62 1.42 0.32 -10.75
C SER A 62 2.79 0.74 -11.29
N ARG A 63 3.76 1.06 -10.43
CA ARG A 63 5.10 1.48 -10.86
C ARG A 63 5.88 0.30 -11.44
N PRO A 64 6.50 0.43 -12.62
CA PRO A 64 7.35 -0.62 -13.18
C PRO A 64 8.48 -1.05 -12.24
N SER A 65 9.06 -0.09 -11.51
CA SER A 65 10.11 -0.36 -10.53
C SER A 65 9.64 -1.22 -9.36
N PHE A 66 8.37 -1.11 -8.97
CA PHE A 66 7.81 -1.96 -7.92
C PHE A 66 7.70 -3.40 -8.42
N ASP A 67 7.13 -3.61 -9.61
CA ASP A 67 7.01 -4.95 -10.20
C ASP A 67 8.38 -5.61 -10.38
N LEU A 68 9.37 -4.86 -10.90
CA LEU A 68 10.74 -5.34 -11.06
C LEU A 68 11.45 -5.66 -9.73
N SER A 69 11.00 -5.06 -8.61
CA SER A 69 11.57 -5.31 -7.28
C SER A 69 11.03 -6.58 -6.61
N LEU A 70 9.93 -7.15 -7.12
CA LEU A 70 9.31 -8.34 -6.54
C LEU A 70 10.06 -9.61 -6.93
N THR A 71 10.33 -10.44 -5.93
CA THR A 71 10.72 -11.84 -6.12
C THR A 71 9.55 -12.67 -6.66
N ASP A 72 9.83 -13.85 -7.22
CA ASP A 72 8.78 -14.75 -7.73
C ASP A 72 7.75 -15.11 -6.64
N ALA A 73 8.24 -15.44 -5.43
CA ALA A 73 7.39 -15.73 -4.28
C ALA A 73 6.48 -14.56 -3.89
N GLU A 74 6.95 -13.32 -4.05
CA GLU A 74 6.14 -12.14 -3.77
C GLU A 74 5.12 -11.89 -4.88
N ARG A 75 5.47 -12.11 -6.15
CA ARG A 75 4.49 -12.01 -7.25
C ARG A 75 3.33 -12.97 -7.05
N ASP A 76 3.60 -14.19 -6.59
CA ASP A 76 2.58 -15.19 -6.26
C ASP A 76 1.65 -14.75 -5.13
N LEU A 77 2.12 -13.89 -4.20
CA LEU A 77 1.24 -13.28 -3.20
C LEU A 77 0.10 -12.53 -3.88
N LYS A 78 0.37 -11.72 -4.91
CA LYS A 78 -0.68 -10.97 -5.64
C LYS A 78 -1.80 -11.85 -6.16
N TYR A 79 -1.46 -13.03 -6.68
CA TYR A 79 -2.41 -13.96 -7.30
C TYR A 79 -3.15 -14.84 -6.28
N SER A 80 -2.61 -14.98 -5.08
CA SER A 80 -3.24 -15.73 -3.98
C SER A 80 -4.48 -15.04 -3.39
N PHE A 81 -4.80 -13.82 -3.86
CA PHE A 81 -5.89 -12.99 -3.35
C PHE A 81 -7.04 -12.75 -4.36
N ASN A 82 -7.00 -13.36 -5.55
CA ASN A 82 -8.08 -13.30 -6.56
C ASN A 82 -8.93 -14.56 -6.56
#